data_AF-A0A969BUX3-F1
#
_entry.id   AF-A0A969BUX3-F1
#
_cell.length_a   1.000
_cell.length_b   1.000
_cell.length_c   1.000
_cell.angle_alpha   90.00
_cell.angle_beta   90.00
_cell.angle_gamma   90.00
#
_symmetry.space_group_name_H-M   'P 1'
#
loop_
_entity.id
_entity.type
_entity.pdbx_description
1 polymer ?
#
loop_
_entity_poly.entity_id
_entity_poly.type
_entity_poly.pdbx_seq_one_letter_code
_entity_poly.pdbx_strand_id
1 'polypeptide(L)'
;MAYSFTEKKRIRKDFGKLPGILKVPYLLSIQIDSYQKFLQQGAAGPERTDMGLHAAFRSVFPIVSYSGNAALEYVSYRLGDPVFDVKECQLRGLTYAAPLRVLVRLMIYDKEAPGPKKKVKDIREQEVYLGEMPLMTDHGTFVINGTERVVVSQLIRSPGVYFSAEEDLASGRPLAQAKLIPDRGAWMEFETRKSDYIVLKFNRKRTIPVTILLRALAAVDDGMTKDVLTTARTKRFWPCSPMWIRTPTTNLSPRPFAKSRSGLGANPSPKRRWWSSLSACALATHPRWTTPASLCNSSCSTSAATIWSVWAATN
;
A
#
# COMPACT_ATOMS: atom_id res chain seq x y z
N MET A 1 50.43 11.65 11.03
CA MET A 1 49.64 10.86 10.05
C MET A 1 50.48 10.69 8.80
N ALA A 2 50.64 9.47 8.31
CA ALA A 2 51.31 9.25 7.04
C ALA A 2 50.33 9.63 5.92
N TYR A 3 50.58 10.74 5.23
CA TYR A 3 49.80 11.16 4.07
C TYR A 3 49.94 10.16 2.92
N SER A 4 48.86 9.95 2.17
CA SER A 4 48.92 9.16 0.93
C SER A 4 49.78 9.85 -0.14
N PHE A 5 50.24 9.10 -1.15
CA PHE A 5 51.10 9.66 -2.21
C PHE A 5 50.44 10.85 -2.93
N THR A 6 49.13 10.80 -3.14
CA THR A 6 48.35 11.88 -3.77
C THR A 6 48.14 13.07 -2.85
N GLU A 7 47.90 12.84 -1.55
CA GLU A 7 47.78 13.92 -0.55
C GLU A 7 49.06 14.72 -0.37
N LYS A 8 50.23 14.06 -0.46
CA LYS A 8 51.54 14.73 -0.36
C LYS A 8 51.76 15.77 -1.45
N LYS A 9 51.17 15.60 -2.63
CA LYS A 9 51.32 16.54 -3.75
C LYS A 9 50.66 17.89 -3.48
N ARG A 10 49.57 17.92 -2.72
CA ARG A 10 48.85 19.16 -2.38
C ARG A 10 48.14 19.02 -1.04
N ILE A 11 48.76 19.55 0.01
CA ILE A 11 48.21 19.52 1.37
C ILE A 11 47.16 20.62 1.53
N ARG A 12 45.92 20.24 1.83
CA ARG A 12 44.85 21.17 2.22
C ARG A 12 44.88 21.36 3.73
N LYS A 13 45.00 22.61 4.19
CA LYS A 13 44.87 22.94 5.62
C LYS A 13 43.39 22.80 6.04
N ASP A 14 43.15 22.02 7.09
CA ASP A 14 41.85 21.89 7.74
C ASP A 14 41.86 22.68 9.06
N PHE A 15 40.81 23.46 9.30
CA PHE A 15 40.62 24.26 10.52
C PHE A 15 39.56 23.65 11.46
N GLY A 16 39.01 22.49 11.11
CA GLY A 16 38.09 21.74 11.94
C GLY A 16 38.71 21.41 13.30
N LYS A 17 38.03 21.82 14.38
CA LYS A 17 38.49 21.57 15.76
C LYS A 17 38.09 20.19 16.28
N LEU A 18 37.02 19.62 15.73
CA LEU A 18 36.50 18.31 16.10
C LEU A 18 37.17 17.22 15.27
N PRO A 19 37.69 16.15 15.89
CA PRO A 19 38.25 15.02 15.16
C PRO A 19 37.13 14.19 14.50
N GLY A 20 37.37 13.73 13.27
CA GLY A 20 36.49 12.77 12.60
C GLY A 20 36.58 11.40 13.27
N ILE A 21 35.60 11.06 14.11
CA ILE A 21 35.56 9.77 14.83
C ILE A 21 35.23 8.63 13.88
N LEU A 22 34.24 8.84 13.01
CA LEU A 22 33.81 7.87 12.01
C LEU A 22 34.25 8.35 10.62
N LYS A 23 34.80 7.42 9.82
CA LYS A 23 35.08 7.69 8.40
C LYS A 23 33.77 7.83 7.63
N VAL A 24 33.77 8.66 6.60
CA VAL A 24 32.64 8.80 5.69
C VAL A 24 32.37 7.43 5.03
N PRO A 25 31.15 6.89 5.14
CA PRO A 25 30.82 5.61 4.52
C PRO A 25 30.77 5.74 3.00
N TYR A 26 30.76 4.60 2.32
CA TYR A 26 30.61 4.58 0.87
C TYR A 26 29.22 5.12 0.48
N LEU A 27 29.19 6.24 -0.25
CA LEU A 27 27.97 7.01 -0.50
C LEU A 27 26.95 6.31 -1.42
N LEU A 28 27.41 5.36 -2.25
CA LEU A 28 26.55 4.60 -3.17
C LEU A 28 26.07 3.26 -2.58
N SER A 29 26.44 2.97 -1.33
CA SER A 29 26.11 1.70 -0.64
C SER A 29 24.61 1.41 -0.65
N ILE A 30 23.77 2.41 -0.44
CA ILE A 30 22.30 2.25 -0.38
C ILE A 30 21.76 1.53 -1.63
N GLN A 31 22.20 1.96 -2.82
CA GLN A 31 21.74 1.38 -4.09
C GLN A 31 22.34 -0.02 -4.29
N ILE A 32 23.66 -0.14 -4.06
CA ILE A 32 24.38 -1.38 -4.29
C ILE A 32 23.87 -2.50 -3.36
N ASP A 33 23.78 -2.22 -2.07
CA ASP A 33 23.35 -3.16 -1.05
C ASP A 33 21.90 -3.59 -1.27
N SER A 34 21.03 -2.65 -1.68
CA SER A 34 19.61 -2.94 -1.96
C SER A 34 19.48 -3.90 -3.14
N TYR A 35 20.21 -3.65 -4.23
CA TYR A 35 20.15 -4.50 -5.42
C TYR A 35 20.81 -5.86 -5.20
N GLN A 36 21.89 -5.92 -4.43
CA GLN A 36 22.54 -7.17 -4.03
C GLN A 36 21.61 -8.05 -3.18
N LYS A 37 20.86 -7.45 -2.24
CA LYS A 37 19.82 -8.15 -1.46
C LYS A 37 18.68 -8.66 -2.34
N PHE A 38 18.36 -7.95 -3.42
CA PHE A 38 17.33 -8.35 -4.38
C PHE A 38 17.76 -9.58 -5.19
N LEU A 39 18.98 -9.58 -5.75
CA LEU A 39 19.47 -10.65 -6.63
C LEU A 39 20.06 -11.87 -5.91
N GLN A 40 20.73 -11.69 -4.77
CA GLN A 40 21.43 -12.74 -4.01
C GLN A 40 22.36 -13.63 -4.86
N GLN A 41 23.09 -13.06 -5.82
CA GLN A 41 23.95 -13.82 -6.77
C GLN A 41 25.03 -14.68 -6.07
N GLY A 42 25.54 -14.24 -4.92
CA GLY A 42 26.63 -14.92 -4.20
C GLY A 42 26.21 -16.10 -3.32
N ALA A 43 24.92 -16.36 -3.14
CA ALA A 43 24.42 -17.45 -2.29
C ALA A 43 23.96 -18.65 -3.12
N ALA A 44 24.44 -19.84 -2.76
CA ALA A 44 23.98 -21.10 -3.34
C ALA A 44 22.50 -21.34 -3.03
N GLY A 45 21.78 -22.04 -3.91
CA GLY A 45 20.32 -22.24 -3.84
C GLY A 45 19.73 -22.47 -2.43
N PRO A 46 20.24 -23.41 -1.62
CA PRO A 46 19.70 -23.68 -0.28
C PRO A 46 20.13 -22.68 0.81
N GLU A 47 21.20 -21.92 0.59
CA GLU A 47 21.72 -20.93 1.54
C GLU A 47 21.13 -19.53 1.34
N ARG A 48 20.26 -19.37 0.33
CA ARG A 48 19.58 -18.10 0.04
C ARG A 48 18.60 -17.74 1.14
N THR A 49 18.69 -16.50 1.59
CA THR A 49 17.75 -15.91 2.53
C THR A 49 16.40 -15.65 1.88
N ASP A 50 15.32 -15.70 2.66
CA ASP A 50 13.95 -15.37 2.23
C ASP A 50 13.74 -13.87 1.99
N MET A 51 14.45 -13.34 0.99
CA MET A 51 14.40 -11.93 0.56
C MET A 51 14.47 -11.83 -0.97
N GLY A 52 14.13 -10.65 -1.52
CA GLY A 52 14.30 -10.35 -2.94
C GLY A 52 13.54 -11.29 -3.88
N LEU A 53 14.22 -11.71 -4.96
CA LEU A 53 13.66 -12.64 -5.95
C LEU A 53 13.24 -13.99 -5.34
N HIS A 54 14.02 -14.50 -4.38
CA HIS A 54 13.72 -15.79 -3.75
C HIS A 54 12.40 -15.75 -2.98
N ALA A 55 12.18 -14.69 -2.18
CA ALA A 55 10.93 -14.48 -1.46
C ALA A 55 9.73 -14.29 -2.41
N ALA A 56 9.93 -13.56 -3.52
CA ALA A 56 8.88 -13.37 -4.52
C ALA A 56 8.44 -14.71 -5.12
N PHE A 57 9.39 -15.58 -5.52
CA PHE A 57 9.05 -16.91 -6.04
C PHE A 57 8.39 -17.79 -4.98
N ARG A 58 8.92 -17.86 -3.75
CA ARG A 58 8.28 -18.62 -2.66
C ARG A 58 6.88 -18.12 -2.30
N SER A 59 6.56 -16.85 -2.56
CA SER A 59 5.22 -16.31 -2.28
C SER A 59 4.17 -16.70 -3.32
N VAL A 60 4.61 -16.99 -4.55
CA VAL A 60 3.72 -17.35 -5.68
C VAL A 60 3.63 -18.87 -5.85
N PHE A 61 4.73 -19.58 -5.61
CA PHE A 61 4.80 -21.03 -5.68
C PHE A 61 4.58 -21.63 -4.28
N PRO A 62 3.85 -22.75 -4.13
CA PRO A 62 3.39 -23.66 -5.19
C PRO A 62 2.08 -23.24 -5.86
N ILE A 63 2.05 -23.35 -7.20
CA ILE A 63 0.82 -23.13 -7.97
C ILE A 63 0.12 -24.48 -8.14
N VAL A 64 -1.04 -24.64 -7.51
CA VAL A 64 -1.85 -25.86 -7.60
C VAL A 64 -2.89 -25.71 -8.70
N SER A 65 -3.02 -26.72 -9.56
CA SER A 65 -4.08 -26.78 -10.57
C SER A 65 -5.46 -26.73 -9.91
N TYR A 66 -6.45 -26.12 -10.55
CA TYR A 66 -7.84 -26.13 -10.08
C TYR A 66 -8.37 -27.54 -9.79
N SER A 67 -7.99 -28.51 -10.62
CA SER A 67 -8.34 -29.92 -10.43
C SER A 67 -7.55 -30.62 -9.30
N GLY A 68 -6.50 -29.97 -8.81
CA GLY A 68 -5.60 -30.51 -7.81
C GLY A 68 -4.74 -31.69 -8.28
N ASN A 69 -4.73 -32.00 -9.58
CA ASN A 69 -3.98 -33.14 -10.16
C ASN A 69 -2.52 -32.81 -10.45
N ALA A 70 -2.15 -31.53 -10.44
CA ALA A 70 -0.79 -31.09 -10.66
C ALA A 70 -0.46 -29.91 -9.74
N ALA A 71 0.78 -29.85 -9.29
CA ALA A 71 1.35 -28.70 -8.59
C ALA A 71 2.68 -28.32 -9.22
N LEU A 72 2.91 -27.02 -9.37
CA LEU A 72 4.15 -26.46 -9.85
C LEU A 72 4.92 -25.89 -8.67
N GLU A 73 6.14 -26.35 -8.47
CA GLU A 73 7.02 -25.95 -7.37
C GLU A 73 8.25 -25.22 -7.89
N TYR A 74 8.67 -24.20 -7.15
CA TYR A 74 9.92 -23.50 -7.36
C TYR A 74 11.05 -24.19 -6.59
N VAL A 75 12.16 -24.50 -7.27
CA VAL A 75 13.34 -25.11 -6.64
C VAL A 75 14.45 -24.07 -6.48
N SER A 76 14.87 -23.45 -7.59
CA SER A 76 15.96 -22.47 -7.57
C SER A 76 15.88 -21.53 -8.79
N TYR A 77 16.63 -20.42 -8.76
CA TYR A 77 16.85 -19.59 -9.95
C TYR A 77 18.34 -19.38 -10.18
N ARG A 78 18.72 -19.15 -11.42
CA ARG A 78 20.04 -18.73 -11.83
C ARG A 78 19.93 -17.52 -12.76
N LEU A 79 20.84 -16.58 -12.57
CA LEU A 79 21.06 -15.49 -13.52
C LEU A 79 22.21 -15.94 -14.41
N GLY A 80 22.01 -15.94 -15.72
CA GLY A 80 23.11 -16.15 -16.66
C GLY A 80 23.98 -14.90 -16.77
N ASP A 81 25.06 -15.01 -17.53
CA ASP A 81 25.93 -13.87 -17.79
C ASP A 81 25.31 -12.94 -18.84
N PRO A 82 25.54 -11.61 -18.73
CA PRO A 82 25.15 -10.67 -19.77
C PRO A 82 25.91 -10.97 -21.07
N VAL A 83 25.24 -10.78 -22.21
CA VAL A 83 25.84 -11.05 -23.53
C VAL A 83 26.90 -10.02 -23.90
N PHE A 84 26.76 -8.79 -23.40
CA PHE A 84 27.60 -7.64 -23.72
C PHE A 84 28.00 -6.89 -22.45
N ASP A 85 29.16 -6.23 -22.52
CA ASP A 85 29.64 -5.35 -21.46
C ASP A 85 28.88 -4.02 -21.45
N VAL A 86 28.98 -3.31 -20.32
CA VAL A 86 28.33 -1.99 -20.11
C VAL A 86 28.64 -1.01 -21.24
N LYS A 87 29.90 -0.90 -21.67
CA LYS A 87 30.33 0.01 -22.74
C LYS A 87 29.75 -0.38 -24.10
N GLU A 88 29.67 -1.68 -24.37
CA GLU A 88 29.10 -2.19 -25.63
C GLU A 88 27.60 -1.95 -25.68
N CYS A 89 26.89 -2.15 -24.56
CA CYS A 89 25.47 -1.82 -24.44
C CYS A 89 25.20 -0.33 -24.71
N GLN A 90 26.05 0.56 -24.19
CA GLN A 90 25.94 2.01 -24.43
C GLN A 90 26.13 2.36 -25.91
N LEU A 91 27.18 1.84 -26.55
CA LEU A 91 27.48 2.12 -27.96
C LEU A 91 26.41 1.55 -28.91
N ARG A 92 25.87 0.37 -28.60
CA ARG A 92 24.88 -0.33 -29.44
C ARG A 92 23.43 0.06 -29.16
N GLY A 93 23.16 0.84 -28.13
CA GLY A 93 21.78 1.17 -27.74
C GLY A 93 21.03 0.01 -27.07
N LEU A 94 21.74 -0.95 -26.48
CA LEU A 94 21.15 -2.14 -25.85
C LEU A 94 20.99 -1.97 -24.33
N THR A 95 20.19 -2.83 -23.71
CA THR A 95 20.04 -2.90 -22.25
C THR A 95 21.07 -3.86 -21.66
N TYR A 96 21.76 -3.45 -20.61
CA TYR A 96 22.68 -4.32 -19.88
C TYR A 96 21.89 -5.23 -18.94
N ALA A 97 21.66 -6.47 -19.35
CA ALA A 97 20.81 -7.42 -18.64
C ALA A 97 21.34 -8.85 -18.71
N ALA A 98 20.94 -9.65 -17.73
CA ALA A 98 21.24 -11.08 -17.63
C ALA A 98 19.96 -11.92 -17.78
N PRO A 99 20.01 -13.07 -18.48
CA PRO A 99 18.87 -13.95 -18.61
C PRO A 99 18.54 -14.65 -17.28
N LEU A 100 17.30 -14.49 -16.81
CA LEU A 100 16.79 -15.16 -15.61
C LEU A 100 16.18 -16.52 -15.98
N ARG A 101 16.79 -17.59 -15.47
CA ARG A 101 16.32 -18.97 -15.63
C ARG A 101 15.92 -19.53 -14.28
N VAL A 102 14.76 -20.17 -14.21
CA VAL A 102 14.21 -20.73 -12.98
C VAL A 102 14.03 -22.23 -13.14
N LEU A 103 14.56 -23.01 -12.19
CA LEU A 103 14.35 -24.44 -12.11
C LEU A 103 13.02 -24.68 -11.40
N VAL A 104 12.09 -25.25 -12.16
CA VAL A 104 10.72 -25.50 -11.72
C VAL A 104 10.47 -27.01 -11.77
N ARG A 105 9.76 -27.51 -10.76
CA ARG A 105 9.35 -28.91 -10.64
C ARG A 105 7.85 -29.02 -10.83
N LEU A 106 7.41 -29.76 -11.84
CA LEU A 106 6.03 -30.15 -12.04
C LEU A 106 5.77 -31.50 -11.37
N MET A 107 4.95 -31.50 -10.33
CA MET A 107 4.48 -32.71 -9.67
C MET A 107 3.10 -33.08 -10.22
N ILE A 108 2.98 -34.27 -10.79
CA ILE A 108 1.71 -34.84 -11.25
C ILE A 108 1.25 -35.83 -10.18
N TYR A 109 0.03 -35.63 -9.68
CA TYR A 109 -0.60 -36.50 -8.70
C TYR A 109 -1.46 -37.56 -9.39
N ASP A 110 -1.51 -38.74 -8.79
CA ASP A 110 -2.38 -39.80 -9.26
C ASP A 110 -3.84 -39.53 -8.85
N LYS A 111 -4.78 -39.76 -9.78
CA LYS A 111 -6.21 -39.52 -9.56
C LYS A 111 -6.88 -40.69 -8.83
N GLU A 112 -6.31 -41.88 -8.95
CA GLU A 112 -6.94 -43.15 -8.58
C GLU A 112 -6.44 -43.70 -7.22
N ALA A 113 -5.46 -43.05 -6.59
CA ALA A 113 -4.90 -43.49 -5.31
C ALA A 113 -5.87 -43.20 -4.14
N PRO A 114 -6.34 -44.23 -3.40
CA PRO A 114 -7.19 -44.04 -2.24
C PRO A 114 -6.35 -43.59 -1.04
N GLY A 115 -6.43 -42.30 -0.69
CA GLY A 115 -5.83 -41.77 0.53
C GLY A 115 -5.90 -40.24 0.62
N PRO A 116 -5.86 -39.65 1.83
CA PRO A 116 -5.85 -38.19 2.02
C PRO A 116 -4.56 -37.53 1.50
N LYS A 117 -3.49 -38.32 1.31
CA LYS A 117 -2.22 -37.89 0.71
C LYS A 117 -2.20 -38.31 -0.76
N LYS A 118 -2.30 -37.34 -1.66
CA LYS A 118 -2.15 -37.55 -3.11
C LYS A 118 -0.78 -38.15 -3.39
N LYS A 119 -0.72 -39.40 -3.88
CA LYS A 119 0.54 -40.02 -4.27
C LYS A 119 1.07 -39.32 -5.52
N VAL A 120 2.35 -38.96 -5.51
CA VAL A 120 3.03 -38.35 -6.65
C VAL A 120 3.27 -39.46 -7.68
N LYS A 121 2.75 -39.25 -8.89
CA LYS A 121 2.87 -40.17 -10.03
C LYS A 121 4.14 -39.91 -10.82
N ASP A 122 4.40 -38.64 -11.13
CA ASP A 122 5.54 -38.22 -11.95
C ASP A 122 6.07 -36.87 -11.45
N ILE A 123 7.38 -36.70 -11.54
CA ILE A 123 8.09 -35.48 -11.17
C ILE A 123 8.93 -35.07 -12.38
N ARG A 124 8.60 -33.93 -12.98
CA ARG A 124 9.37 -33.37 -14.10
C ARG A 124 10.03 -32.08 -13.67
N GLU A 125 11.34 -32.05 -13.74
CA GLU A 125 12.13 -30.84 -13.47
C GLU A 125 12.61 -30.24 -14.77
N GLN A 126 12.40 -28.93 -14.93
CA GLN A 126 12.85 -28.21 -16.11
C GLN A 126 13.27 -26.78 -15.75
N GLU A 127 14.34 -26.33 -16.41
CA GLU A 127 14.75 -24.94 -16.34
C GLU A 127 13.97 -24.12 -17.37
N VAL A 128 13.19 -23.16 -16.87
CA VAL A 128 12.36 -22.26 -17.67
C VAL A 128 13.00 -20.88 -17.72
N TYR A 129 13.06 -20.30 -18.91
CA TYR A 129 13.48 -18.91 -19.10
C TYR A 129 12.30 -17.98 -18.80
N LEU A 130 12.46 -17.05 -17.84
CA LEU A 130 11.40 -16.12 -17.43
C LEU A 130 11.57 -14.69 -18.00
N GLY A 131 12.75 -14.36 -18.52
CA GLY A 131 13.03 -13.04 -19.10
C GLY A 131 14.43 -12.54 -18.76
N GLU A 132 14.69 -11.27 -19.05
CA GLU A 132 15.96 -10.61 -18.77
C GLU A 132 15.85 -9.71 -17.54
N MET A 133 16.86 -9.73 -16.70
CA MET A 133 16.98 -8.88 -15.52
C MET A 133 18.07 -7.83 -15.77
N PRO A 134 17.73 -6.52 -15.84
CA PRO A 134 18.72 -5.46 -15.99
C PRO A 134 19.70 -5.48 -14.83
N LEU A 135 21.00 -5.61 -15.12
CA LEU A 135 22.04 -5.62 -14.11
C LEU A 135 22.49 -4.19 -13.80
N MET A 136 22.91 -4.01 -12.55
CA MET A 136 23.43 -2.74 -12.07
C MET A 136 24.95 -2.71 -12.28
N THR A 137 25.46 -1.55 -12.69
CA THR A 137 26.90 -1.31 -12.82
C THR A 137 27.56 -1.10 -11.46
N ASP A 138 28.89 -1.06 -11.42
CA ASP A 138 29.67 -0.78 -10.20
C ASP A 138 29.36 0.61 -9.59
N HIS A 139 28.74 1.50 -10.34
CA HIS A 139 28.39 2.86 -9.92
C HIS A 139 26.93 2.99 -9.45
N GLY A 140 26.15 1.90 -9.42
CA GLY A 140 24.75 1.94 -9.03
C GLY A 140 23.82 2.48 -10.13
N THR A 141 24.25 2.46 -11.39
CA THR A 141 23.46 2.85 -12.56
C THR A 141 23.00 1.61 -13.33
N PHE A 142 21.98 1.78 -14.18
CA PHE A 142 21.47 0.75 -15.10
C PHE A 142 21.56 1.27 -16.53
N VAL A 143 22.08 0.47 -17.46
CA VAL A 143 22.04 0.82 -18.89
C VAL A 143 20.75 0.28 -19.48
N ILE A 144 19.82 1.17 -19.81
CA ILE A 144 18.55 0.83 -20.46
C ILE A 144 18.52 1.49 -21.84
N ASN A 145 18.42 0.68 -22.89
CA ASN A 145 18.44 1.14 -24.30
C ASN A 145 19.64 2.07 -24.60
N GLY A 146 20.83 1.69 -24.14
CA GLY A 146 22.07 2.45 -24.28
C GLY A 146 22.22 3.68 -23.39
N THR A 147 21.19 4.05 -22.62
CA THR A 147 21.24 5.20 -21.71
C THR A 147 21.40 4.77 -20.26
N GLU A 148 22.29 5.42 -19.53
CA GLU A 148 22.41 5.21 -18.09
C GLU A 148 21.22 5.83 -17.35
N ARG A 149 20.63 5.06 -16.45
CA ARG A 149 19.50 5.45 -15.60
C ARG A 149 19.81 5.11 -14.15
N VAL A 150 19.26 5.91 -13.25
CA VAL A 150 19.35 5.70 -11.80
C VAL A 150 17.96 5.54 -11.23
N VAL A 151 17.79 4.54 -10.36
CA VAL A 151 16.55 4.34 -9.62
C VAL A 151 16.64 5.12 -8.31
N VAL A 152 15.77 6.12 -8.13
CA VAL A 152 15.76 6.94 -6.91
C VAL A 152 14.97 6.23 -5.82
N SER A 153 15.53 6.20 -4.60
CA SER A 153 14.84 5.68 -3.43
C SER A 153 13.59 6.52 -3.14
N GLN A 154 12.44 5.85 -3.07
CA GLN A 154 11.17 6.51 -2.77
C GLN A 154 10.95 6.57 -1.25
N LEU A 155 10.47 7.71 -0.77
CA LEU A 155 9.99 7.86 0.60
C LEU A 155 8.48 7.67 0.62
N ILE A 156 8.04 6.50 1.12
CA ILE A 156 6.62 6.16 1.28
C ILE A 156 6.27 5.98 2.76
N ARG A 157 4.99 6.11 3.09
CA ARG A 157 4.49 5.80 4.44
C ARG A 157 4.62 4.31 4.71
N SER A 158 5.12 3.94 5.88
CA SER A 158 5.21 2.54 6.28
C SER A 158 3.82 1.94 6.50
N PRO A 159 3.63 0.64 6.25
CA PRO A 159 2.44 -0.07 6.69
C PRO A 159 2.27 0.04 8.22
N GLY A 160 1.03 0.16 8.69
CA GLY A 160 0.73 0.29 10.11
C GLY A 160 -0.54 1.06 10.40
N VAL A 161 -0.72 1.41 11.68
CA VAL A 161 -1.84 2.21 12.17
C VAL A 161 -1.37 3.61 12.49
N TYR A 162 -2.02 4.61 11.90
CA TYR A 162 -1.75 6.02 12.13
C TYR A 162 -2.94 6.67 12.82
N PHE A 163 -2.70 7.36 13.92
CA PHE A 163 -3.72 8.12 14.63
C PHE A 163 -3.49 9.62 14.40
N SER A 164 -4.54 10.33 14.04
CA SER A 164 -4.55 11.79 13.95
C SER A 164 -5.76 12.33 14.69
N ALA A 165 -5.61 13.49 15.33
CA ALA A 165 -6.70 14.21 15.95
C ALA A 165 -6.69 15.62 15.37
N GLU A 166 -7.56 15.88 14.40
CA GLU A 166 -7.68 17.19 13.76
C GLU A 166 -8.81 17.96 14.44
N GLU A 167 -8.59 19.25 14.72
CA GLU A 167 -9.63 20.13 15.25
C GLU A 167 -10.58 20.55 14.14
N ASP A 168 -11.88 20.30 14.33
CA ASP A 168 -12.90 20.74 13.40
C ASP A 168 -13.15 22.25 13.54
N LEU A 169 -12.86 23.02 12.49
CA LEU A 169 -12.95 24.49 12.52
C LEU A 169 -14.32 25.03 12.96
N ALA A 170 -15.40 24.28 12.71
CA ALA A 170 -16.75 24.72 13.03
C ALA A 170 -17.17 24.45 14.49
N SER A 171 -16.65 23.37 15.10
CA SER A 171 -17.02 22.99 16.47
C SER A 171 -15.91 23.22 17.50
N GLY A 172 -14.67 23.48 17.04
CA GLY A 172 -13.48 23.56 17.89
C GLY A 172 -13.14 22.24 18.58
N ARG A 173 -13.80 21.13 18.21
CA ARG A 173 -13.63 19.83 18.85
C ARG A 173 -12.62 18.99 18.08
N PRO A 174 -11.68 18.30 18.77
CA PRO A 174 -10.80 17.34 18.12
C PRO A 174 -11.58 16.12 17.66
N LEU A 175 -11.53 15.83 16.36
CA LEU A 175 -12.09 14.62 15.76
C LEU A 175 -10.95 13.63 15.52
N ALA A 176 -11.00 12.52 16.26
CA ALA A 176 -10.03 11.44 16.13
C ALA A 176 -10.27 10.64 14.83
N GLN A 177 -9.17 10.38 14.12
CA GLN A 177 -9.10 9.54 12.94
C GLN A 177 -8.02 8.48 13.14
N ALA A 178 -8.29 7.25 12.71
CA ALA A 178 -7.32 6.17 12.64
C ALA A 178 -7.24 5.64 11.20
N LYS A 179 -6.04 5.56 10.64
CA LYS A 179 -5.78 5.00 9.30
C LYS A 179 -5.00 3.71 9.45
N LEU A 180 -5.60 2.61 8.99
CA LEU A 180 -4.92 1.33 8.84
C LEU A 180 -4.43 1.23 7.40
N ILE A 181 -3.11 1.30 7.23
CA ILE A 181 -2.42 1.19 5.95
C ILE A 181 -1.80 -0.22 5.87
N PRO A 182 -2.37 -1.15 5.09
CA PRO A 182 -1.75 -2.45 4.89
C PRO A 182 -0.56 -2.35 3.92
N ASP A 183 0.35 -3.33 4.00
CA ASP A 183 1.43 -3.52 3.01
C ASP A 183 0.85 -3.84 1.62
N ARG A 184 -0.13 -4.75 1.59
CA ARG A 184 -0.92 -5.10 0.41
C ARG A 184 -2.39 -5.17 0.77
N GLY A 185 -3.25 -4.48 0.02
CA GLY A 185 -4.69 -4.57 0.18
C GLY A 185 -5.39 -3.21 0.31
N ALA A 186 -6.61 -3.25 0.83
CA ALA A 186 -7.47 -2.06 0.94
C ALA A 186 -7.18 -1.25 2.21
N TRP A 187 -7.08 0.06 2.05
CA TRP A 187 -6.94 0.98 3.19
C TRP A 187 -8.25 1.06 3.96
N MET A 188 -8.16 1.09 5.29
CA MET A 188 -9.29 1.29 6.18
C MET A 188 -9.08 2.56 6.99
N GLU A 189 -10.07 3.45 6.98
CA GLU A 189 -10.01 4.71 7.71
C GLU A 189 -11.21 4.79 8.66
N PHE A 190 -10.92 4.96 9.95
CA PHE A 190 -11.90 5.18 11.00
C PHE A 190 -11.93 6.65 11.34
N GLU A 191 -13.11 7.25 11.39
CA GLU A 191 -13.28 8.67 11.71
C GLU A 191 -14.39 8.86 12.74
N THR A 192 -14.15 9.76 13.68
CA THR A 192 -15.18 10.21 14.62
C THR A 192 -15.95 11.36 14.01
N ARG A 193 -17.28 11.27 13.94
CA ARG A 193 -18.12 12.38 13.49
C ARG A 193 -18.48 13.32 14.65
N LYS A 194 -18.95 14.53 14.32
CA LYS A 194 -19.39 15.56 15.30
C LYS A 194 -20.47 15.06 16.26
N SER A 195 -21.29 14.11 15.81
CA SER A 195 -22.37 13.45 16.55
C SER A 195 -21.91 12.18 17.29
N ASP A 196 -20.63 12.06 17.58
CA ASP A 196 -20.06 11.02 18.46
C ASP A 196 -20.20 9.57 18.04
N TYR A 197 -20.49 9.31 16.76
CA TYR A 197 -20.42 7.96 16.21
C TYR A 197 -19.21 7.79 15.30
N ILE A 198 -18.66 6.58 15.33
CA ILE A 198 -17.49 6.22 14.55
C ILE A 198 -17.96 5.68 13.19
N VAL A 199 -17.36 6.21 12.12
CA VAL A 199 -17.55 5.74 10.75
C VAL A 199 -16.29 5.11 10.22
N LEU A 200 -16.49 4.20 9.28
CA LEU A 200 -15.47 3.49 8.53
C LEU A 200 -15.56 3.89 7.06
N LYS A 201 -14.40 4.08 6.43
CA LYS A 201 -14.24 4.22 4.98
C LYS A 201 -13.31 3.13 4.48
N PHE A 202 -13.77 2.39 3.47
CA PHE A 202 -12.93 1.46 2.73
C PHE A 202 -12.39 2.14 1.47
N ASN A 203 -11.07 2.15 1.30
CA ASN A 203 -10.38 2.71 0.13
C ASN A 203 -10.88 4.12 -0.25
N ARG A 204 -11.11 4.97 0.75
CA ARG A 204 -11.66 6.34 0.60
C ARG A 204 -13.02 6.43 -0.13
N LYS A 205 -13.80 5.35 -0.15
CA LYS A 205 -15.17 5.33 -0.70
C LYS A 205 -16.20 5.82 0.33
N ARG A 206 -17.47 5.46 0.11
CA ARG A 206 -18.62 5.82 0.96
C ARG A 206 -18.37 5.47 2.43
N THR A 207 -18.77 6.37 3.33
CA THR A 207 -18.73 6.14 4.78
C THR A 207 -19.81 5.15 5.21
N ILE A 208 -19.44 4.16 6.01
CA ILE A 208 -20.31 3.15 6.59
C ILE A 208 -20.16 3.24 8.12
N PRO A 209 -21.21 3.11 8.94
CA PRO A 209 -21.03 3.03 10.39
C PRO A 209 -20.18 1.81 10.77
N VAL A 210 -19.29 1.97 11.76
CA VAL A 210 -18.37 0.89 12.21
C VAL A 210 -19.12 -0.35 12.68
N THR A 211 -20.35 -0.18 13.18
CA THR A 211 -21.21 -1.27 13.61
C THR A 211 -21.47 -2.31 12.51
N ILE A 212 -21.50 -1.92 11.23
CA ILE A 212 -21.67 -2.87 10.11
C ILE A 212 -20.45 -3.77 9.95
N LEU A 213 -19.24 -3.22 10.11
CA LEU A 213 -18.01 -4.03 10.11
C LEU A 213 -17.99 -5.00 11.29
N LEU A 214 -18.33 -4.50 12.49
CA LEU A 214 -18.34 -5.33 13.70
C LEU A 214 -19.36 -6.46 13.60
N ARG A 215 -20.55 -6.20 13.04
CA ARG A 215 -21.54 -7.24 12.75
C ARG A 215 -21.02 -8.28 11.78
N ALA A 216 -20.36 -7.86 10.70
CA ALA A 216 -19.78 -8.77 9.72
C ALA A 216 -18.66 -9.64 10.31
N LEU A 217 -17.86 -9.10 11.23
CA LEU A 217 -16.77 -9.84 11.90
C LEU A 217 -17.27 -10.79 12.99
N ALA A 218 -18.24 -10.36 13.79
CA ALA A 218 -18.72 -11.11 14.94
C ALA A 218 -19.81 -12.15 14.60
N ALA A 219 -20.19 -12.29 13.31
CA ALA A 219 -21.26 -13.19 12.85
C ALA A 219 -22.49 -13.12 13.78
N VAL A 220 -22.82 -11.92 14.26
CA VAL A 220 -23.90 -11.74 15.25
C VAL A 220 -25.19 -12.03 14.53
N ASP A 221 -25.89 -13.05 15.02
CA ASP A 221 -27.21 -13.40 14.52
C ASP A 221 -28.19 -12.33 15.01
N ASP A 222 -28.42 -11.31 14.18
CA ASP A 222 -29.30 -10.17 14.48
C ASP A 222 -30.79 -10.59 14.62
N GLY A 223 -31.12 -11.88 14.53
CA GLY A 223 -32.50 -12.38 14.40
C GLY A 223 -33.18 -11.95 13.10
N MET A 224 -32.42 -11.35 12.18
CA MET A 224 -32.88 -10.78 10.93
C MET A 224 -32.64 -11.78 9.80
N THR A 225 -33.70 -12.52 9.44
CA THR A 225 -33.71 -13.61 8.44
C THR A 225 -33.44 -13.19 6.98
N LYS A 226 -33.05 -11.94 6.71
CA LYS A 226 -32.81 -11.45 5.35
C LYS A 226 -31.49 -10.71 5.23
N ASP A 227 -30.64 -11.21 4.34
CA ASP A 227 -29.33 -10.68 3.99
C ASP A 227 -29.36 -9.17 3.76
N VAL A 228 -28.75 -8.44 4.69
CA VAL A 228 -28.62 -6.97 4.64
C VAL A 228 -27.78 -6.53 3.43
N LEU A 229 -26.90 -7.41 2.93
CA LEU A 229 -25.99 -7.12 1.82
C LEU A 229 -26.65 -7.21 0.43
N THR A 230 -27.75 -7.95 0.26
CA THR A 230 -28.48 -8.05 -1.02
C THR A 230 -29.56 -6.96 -1.17
N THR A 231 -29.99 -6.35 -0.06
CA THR A 231 -31.12 -5.39 -0.03
C THR A 231 -30.70 -3.93 -0.30
N ALA A 232 -29.44 -3.66 -0.67
CA ALA A 232 -28.96 -2.29 -0.96
C ALA A 232 -29.43 -1.73 -2.33
N ARG A 233 -30.23 -2.47 -3.10
CA ARG A 233 -30.84 -1.97 -4.35
C ARG A 233 -32.15 -1.20 -4.16
N THR A 234 -32.78 -1.27 -2.99
CA THR A 234 -34.10 -0.66 -2.82
C THR A 234 -33.99 0.51 -1.85
N LYS A 235 -34.21 1.72 -2.38
CA LYS A 235 -34.42 2.96 -1.61
C LYS A 235 -35.54 2.74 -0.58
N ARG A 236 -35.23 2.26 0.61
CA ARG A 236 -36.11 2.38 1.78
C ARG A 236 -35.26 2.76 2.99
N PHE A 237 -35.52 3.98 3.44
CA PHE A 237 -35.18 4.50 4.75
C PHE A 237 -35.60 3.48 5.82
N TRP A 238 -34.70 3.15 6.74
CA TRP A 238 -35.05 2.41 7.94
C TRP A 238 -35.60 3.40 9.00
N PRO A 239 -36.70 3.08 9.69
CA PRO A 239 -37.10 3.80 10.89
C PRO A 239 -36.18 3.42 12.05
N CYS A 240 -35.60 4.42 12.72
CA CYS A 240 -34.92 4.23 13.99
C CYS A 240 -35.91 3.69 15.03
N SER A 241 -35.80 2.42 15.40
CA SER A 241 -36.36 1.94 16.66
C SER A 241 -35.31 2.13 17.76
N PRO A 242 -35.61 2.85 18.86
CA PRO A 242 -34.68 3.02 19.95
C PRO A 242 -34.65 1.73 20.78
N MET A 243 -33.61 0.91 20.60
CA MET A 243 -33.30 -0.16 21.52
C MET A 243 -32.62 0.45 22.75
N TRP A 244 -33.42 0.72 23.78
CA TRP A 244 -32.95 1.22 25.06
C TRP A 244 -32.06 0.18 25.73
N ILE A 245 -30.79 0.52 25.97
CA ILE A 245 -29.95 -0.18 26.93
C ILE A 245 -30.55 0.11 28.31
N ARG A 246 -31.12 -0.91 28.97
CA ARG A 246 -31.53 -0.82 30.38
C ARG A 246 -30.28 -0.64 31.24
N THR A 247 -30.10 0.54 31.82
CA THR A 247 -29.19 0.72 32.95
C THR A 247 -29.89 0.23 34.23
N PRO A 248 -29.19 -0.48 35.14
CA PRO A 248 -29.77 -0.87 36.42
C PRO A 248 -29.95 0.37 37.31
N THR A 249 -31.17 0.57 37.77
CA THR A 249 -31.57 1.59 38.74
C THR A 249 -30.87 1.37 40.08
N THR A 250 -30.02 2.30 40.50
CA THR A 250 -29.68 2.50 41.91
C THR A 250 -30.15 3.88 42.35
N ASN A 251 -31.05 3.85 43.33
CA ASN A 251 -31.69 5.00 43.95
C ASN A 251 -30.66 5.86 44.71
N LEU A 252 -30.48 7.11 44.29
CA LEU A 252 -29.98 8.18 45.15
C LEU A 252 -30.76 9.46 44.87
N SER A 253 -31.45 9.94 45.91
CA SER A 253 -32.31 11.13 45.97
C SER A 253 -31.57 12.44 45.66
N PRO A 254 -32.24 13.46 45.09
CA PRO A 254 -31.65 14.78 44.88
C PRO A 254 -31.65 15.61 46.18
N ARG A 255 -30.49 16.17 46.55
CA ARG A 255 -30.42 17.30 47.51
C ARG A 255 -30.34 18.63 46.73
N PRO A 256 -31.07 19.69 47.13
CA PRO A 256 -30.97 21.00 46.49
C PRO A 256 -30.09 21.97 47.29
N PHE A 257 -29.76 23.10 46.62
CA PHE A 257 -29.22 24.37 47.12
C PHE A 257 -27.71 24.50 47.42
N ALA A 258 -27.02 25.37 46.65
CA ALA A 258 -26.67 26.71 47.12
C ALA A 258 -26.22 27.63 45.96
N LYS A 259 -26.87 28.79 45.85
CA LYS A 259 -26.40 29.97 45.11
C LYS A 259 -25.29 30.64 45.93
N SER A 260 -24.25 31.15 45.26
CA SER A 260 -23.54 32.34 45.73
C SER A 260 -23.24 33.26 44.54
N ARG A 261 -23.72 34.50 44.66
CA ARG A 261 -23.47 35.64 43.78
C ARG A 261 -22.37 36.49 44.42
N SER A 262 -21.44 36.94 43.59
CA SER A 262 -20.72 38.23 43.68
C SER A 262 -20.14 38.45 42.28
N GLY A 263 -20.41 39.49 41.49
CA GLY A 263 -20.87 40.84 41.78
C GLY A 263 -19.70 41.81 41.53
N LEU A 264 -19.88 42.73 40.57
CA LEU A 264 -19.04 43.91 40.17
C LEU A 264 -18.06 43.67 39.00
N GLY A 265 -18.05 44.42 37.89
CA GLY A 265 -18.84 45.59 37.48
C GLY A 265 -18.49 46.10 36.06
N ALA A 266 -19.39 46.95 35.54
CA ALA A 266 -19.21 48.07 34.59
C ALA A 266 -18.73 47.86 33.12
N ASN A 267 -19.69 47.75 32.16
CA ASN A 267 -20.16 48.74 31.16
C ASN A 267 -19.16 49.67 30.36
N PRO A 268 -19.55 50.31 29.22
CA PRO A 268 -19.66 49.77 27.84
C PRO A 268 -19.08 50.69 26.71
N SER A 269 -19.36 50.34 25.43
CA SER A 269 -19.57 51.23 24.24
C SER A 269 -18.49 51.24 23.09
N PRO A 270 -18.78 51.78 21.86
CA PRO A 270 -19.52 51.09 20.78
C PRO A 270 -18.95 51.29 19.33
N LYS A 271 -19.73 50.86 18.32
CA LYS A 271 -19.72 51.20 16.85
C LYS A 271 -18.91 50.22 15.97
N ARG A 272 -19.37 49.72 14.81
CA ARG A 272 -20.26 50.27 13.77
C ARG A 272 -21.07 49.15 13.06
N ARG A 273 -22.35 49.45 12.78
CA ARG A 273 -23.16 48.91 11.66
C ARG A 273 -22.98 49.84 10.45
N TRP A 274 -22.99 49.31 9.23
CA TRP A 274 -23.66 49.81 7.99
C TRP A 274 -23.80 48.55 7.10
N TRP A 275 -25.02 48.02 6.85
CA TRP A 275 -25.90 48.22 5.67
C TRP A 275 -25.15 48.21 4.33
N SER A 276 -25.58 47.56 3.25
CA SER A 276 -26.76 46.76 2.92
C SER A 276 -26.61 46.32 1.46
N SER A 277 -27.20 45.17 1.11
CA SER A 277 -27.93 44.88 -0.14
C SER A 277 -27.33 45.34 -1.49
N LEU A 278 -27.14 44.39 -2.41
CA LEU A 278 -27.94 44.37 -3.65
C LEU A 278 -27.84 43.02 -4.36
N SER A 279 -29.02 42.52 -4.67
CA SER A 279 -29.35 41.34 -5.45
C SER A 279 -29.21 41.66 -6.94
N ALA A 280 -28.75 40.71 -7.77
CA ALA A 280 -29.13 40.66 -9.18
C ALA A 280 -28.95 39.24 -9.75
N CYS A 281 -30.00 38.83 -10.44
CA CYS A 281 -30.29 37.54 -11.02
C CYS A 281 -29.62 37.32 -12.39
N ALA A 282 -29.52 36.02 -12.74
CA ALA A 282 -29.77 35.41 -14.05
C ALA A 282 -28.77 35.65 -15.21
N LEU A 283 -28.21 34.56 -15.76
CA LEU A 283 -28.79 33.83 -16.91
C LEU A 283 -27.91 32.63 -17.29
N ALA A 284 -28.59 31.54 -17.63
CA ALA A 284 -28.03 30.29 -18.12
C ALA A 284 -27.72 30.36 -19.62
N THR A 285 -26.74 29.58 -20.08
CA THR A 285 -26.78 28.90 -21.40
C THR A 285 -25.87 27.66 -21.39
N HIS A 286 -26.46 26.52 -21.78
CA HIS A 286 -25.81 25.25 -22.16
C HIS A 286 -25.29 25.33 -23.61
N PRO A 287 -24.38 24.43 -24.09
CA PRO A 287 -24.74 23.08 -24.60
C PRO A 287 -23.73 21.99 -24.16
N ARG A 288 -24.10 20.79 -23.72
CA ARG A 288 -24.73 19.62 -24.39
C ARG A 288 -23.83 18.94 -25.45
N TRP A 289 -23.29 17.76 -25.10
CA TRP A 289 -23.02 16.65 -26.03
C TRP A 289 -23.58 15.35 -25.44
N THR A 290 -24.41 14.69 -26.23
CA THR A 290 -25.06 13.39 -26.00
C THR A 290 -24.36 12.33 -26.87
N THR A 291 -24.17 11.10 -26.38
CA THR A 291 -24.81 9.82 -26.81
C THR A 291 -23.87 8.65 -26.41
N PRO A 292 -24.24 7.36 -26.59
CA PRO A 292 -25.23 6.63 -25.79
C PRO A 292 -24.69 5.31 -25.22
N ALA A 293 -25.49 4.68 -24.35
CA ALA A 293 -25.24 3.34 -23.83
C ALA A 293 -25.66 2.25 -24.84
N SER A 294 -24.87 1.17 -24.92
CA SER A 294 -25.32 -0.13 -25.43
C SER A 294 -24.75 -1.26 -24.57
N LEU A 295 -25.57 -2.30 -24.42
CA LEU A 295 -25.39 -3.47 -23.57
C LEU A 295 -24.34 -4.44 -24.13
N CYS A 296 -23.55 -5.06 -23.26
CA CYS A 296 -23.03 -6.41 -23.52
C CYS A 296 -22.79 -7.17 -22.21
N ASN A 297 -23.44 -8.34 -22.11
CA ASN A 297 -23.17 -9.37 -21.11
C ASN A 297 -21.82 -10.04 -21.40
N SER A 298 -21.01 -10.27 -20.37
CA SER A 298 -20.28 -11.54 -20.20
C SER A 298 -19.46 -11.52 -18.90
N SER A 299 -19.61 -12.61 -18.17
CA SER A 299 -18.68 -13.12 -17.16
C SER A 299 -17.32 -13.44 -17.77
N CYS A 300 -16.22 -12.94 -17.21
CA CYS A 300 -15.00 -13.74 -16.96
C CYS A 300 -13.89 -12.92 -16.27
N SER A 301 -13.22 -13.62 -15.36
CA SER A 301 -11.91 -13.35 -14.76
C SER A 301 -11.01 -12.31 -15.43
N THR A 302 -10.52 -11.34 -14.67
CA THR A 302 -9.30 -10.60 -15.02
C THR A 302 -8.47 -10.32 -13.76
N SER A 303 -7.78 -11.37 -13.30
CA SER A 303 -6.57 -11.24 -12.49
C SER A 303 -5.41 -11.59 -13.41
N ALA A 304 -4.75 -10.60 -14.00
CA ALA A 304 -3.41 -10.70 -14.64
C ALA A 304 -2.98 -9.47 -15.46
N ALA A 305 -3.84 -8.48 -15.71
CA ALA A 305 -3.52 -7.40 -16.67
C ALA A 305 -3.60 -6.00 -16.04
N THR A 306 -2.70 -5.68 -15.09
CA THR A 306 -2.58 -4.29 -14.58
C THR A 306 -1.16 -3.91 -14.15
N ILE A 307 -0.13 -4.53 -14.74
CA ILE A 307 1.28 -4.14 -14.51
C ILE A 307 1.94 -3.53 -15.75
N TRP A 308 1.28 -3.55 -16.91
CA TRP A 308 1.87 -3.07 -18.18
C TRP A 308 1.30 -1.76 -18.74
N SER A 309 0.29 -1.16 -18.12
CA SER A 309 -0.43 -0.02 -18.71
C SER A 309 0.06 1.37 -18.24
N VAL A 310 1.12 1.46 -17.44
CA VAL A 310 1.63 2.74 -16.89
C VAL A 310 2.98 3.16 -17.47
N TRP A 311 3.56 2.40 -18.41
CA TRP A 311 4.85 2.74 -19.04
C TRP A 311 4.77 3.11 -20.52
N ALA A 312 3.59 3.08 -21.14
CA ALA A 312 3.39 3.37 -22.57
C ALA A 312 2.84 4.80 -22.86
N ALA A 313 2.94 5.72 -21.90
CA ALA A 313 2.47 7.10 -22.08
C ALA A 313 3.50 8.11 -21.55
N THR A 314 4.73 8.05 -22.08
CA THR A 314 5.69 9.18 -22.12
C THR A 314 6.85 8.84 -23.05
N ASN A 315 6.57 8.91 -24.35
CA ASN A 315 7.42 9.31 -25.49
C ASN A 315 6.80 8.76 -26.78
#